data_AF-A0A956D933-F1
#
_entry.id   AF-A0A956D933-F1
#
_cell.length_a   1.000
_cell.length_b   1.000
_cell.length_c   1.000
_cell.angle_alpha   90.00
_cell.angle_beta   90.00
_cell.angle_gamma   90.00
#
_symmetry.space_group_name_H-M   'P 1'
#
loop_
_entity.id
_entity.type
_entity.pdbx_description
1 polymer ?
#
loop_
_entity_poly.entity_id
_entity_poly.type
_entity_poly.pdbx_seq_one_letter_code
_entity_poly.pdbx_strand_id
1 'polypeptide(L)'
;DWDFNWQQSYTLATPIVLQPGDGIRLTCEYDNSDDNQPVVNGMQLEPRAVVWGEGTLDEMCLMYISETRPLEDTVPQDCATATSACFAACDTADLECLWNCEGLELSCARCQLEASLNCLQGGCISQLLAARSCLQECALSSIVMEGSMGRCLEATCPTQWEALTTCSQGVFDVGTCDERLSACGIVRPTE
;
A
#
# COMPACT_ATOMS: atom_id res chain seq x y z
N ASP A 1 5.50 35.60 12.91
CA ASP A 1 6.09 35.65 11.56
C ASP A 1 6.59 34.27 11.18
N TRP A 2 6.18 33.78 10.01
CA TRP A 2 6.64 32.52 9.44
C TRP A 2 7.73 32.82 8.40
N ASP A 3 8.75 31.97 8.30
CA ASP A 3 9.89 32.12 7.39
C ASP A 3 9.98 30.87 6.50
N PHE A 4 9.97 31.06 5.18
CA PHE A 4 10.08 29.97 4.20
C PHE A 4 11.36 29.13 4.37
N ASN A 5 12.44 29.71 4.93
CA ASN A 5 13.67 28.97 5.20
C ASN A 5 13.52 27.98 6.37
N TRP A 6 12.44 28.08 7.15
CA TRP A 6 12.13 27.17 8.24
C TRP A 6 11.21 26.03 7.79
N GLN A 7 11.80 25.04 7.13
CA GLN A 7 11.10 23.85 6.61
C GLN A 7 11.33 22.59 7.46
N GLN A 8 11.68 22.77 8.75
CA GLN A 8 11.94 21.65 9.64
C GLN A 8 10.64 21.10 10.22
N SER A 9 10.64 19.82 10.60
CA SER A 9 9.55 19.24 11.38
C SER A 9 9.46 19.95 12.74
N TYR A 10 8.26 20.41 13.09
CA TYR A 10 7.97 21.00 14.38
C TYR A 10 7.06 20.07 15.20
N THR A 11 7.57 19.57 16.32
CA THR A 11 6.75 18.81 17.27
C THR A 11 5.99 19.76 18.17
N LEU A 12 4.66 19.63 18.20
CA LEU A 12 3.81 20.44 19.07
C LEU A 12 4.15 20.18 20.54
N ALA A 13 4.32 21.25 21.33
CA ALA A 13 4.57 21.15 22.78
C ALA A 13 3.42 20.44 23.53
N THR A 14 2.21 20.53 23.00
CA THR A 14 1.03 19.78 23.45
C THR A 14 0.41 19.10 22.23
N PRO A 15 0.39 17.77 22.16
CA PRO A 15 -0.23 17.05 21.06
C PRO A 15 -1.70 17.43 20.89
N ILE A 16 -2.14 17.54 19.65
CA ILE A 16 -3.56 17.71 19.31
C ILE A 16 -4.13 16.31 19.07
N VAL A 17 -5.23 15.99 19.76
CA VAL A 17 -5.97 14.74 19.53
C VAL A 17 -7.03 15.01 18.47
N LEU A 18 -6.93 14.32 17.33
CA LEU A 18 -7.93 14.35 16.27
C LEU A 18 -8.98 13.26 16.53
N GLN A 19 -10.26 13.64 16.51
CA GLN A 19 -11.40 12.74 16.65
C GLN A 19 -12.03 12.42 15.29
N PRO A 20 -12.77 11.30 15.17
CA PRO A 20 -13.57 11.04 13.97
C PRO A 20 -14.50 12.21 13.67
N GLY A 21 -14.41 12.73 12.44
CA GLY A 21 -15.20 13.89 11.98
C GLY A 21 -14.48 15.24 12.09
N ASP A 22 -13.31 15.31 12.74
CA ASP A 22 -12.49 16.51 12.73
C ASP A 22 -11.88 16.76 11.34
N GLY A 23 -11.69 18.04 11.02
CA GLY A 23 -11.10 18.47 9.76
C GLY A 23 -9.88 19.35 9.98
N ILE A 24 -8.89 19.20 9.10
CA ILE A 24 -7.68 20.01 9.11
C ILE A 24 -7.78 21.02 7.96
N ARG A 25 -7.54 22.31 8.25
CA ARG A 25 -7.53 23.38 7.27
C ARG A 25 -6.16 24.04 7.24
N LEU A 26 -5.56 24.08 6.05
CA LEU A 26 -4.38 24.88 5.75
C LEU A 26 -4.80 26.21 5.12
N THR A 27 -4.12 27.28 5.48
CA THR A 27 -4.23 28.58 4.81
C THR A 27 -2.83 29.14 4.66
N CYS A 28 -2.44 29.43 3.43
CA CYS A 28 -1.17 30.06 3.11
C CYS A 28 -1.46 31.47 2.60
N GLU A 29 -0.72 32.44 3.14
CA GLU A 29 -0.76 33.82 2.71
C GLU A 29 0.54 34.12 1.98
N TYR A 30 0.43 34.74 0.81
CA TYR A 30 1.56 35.08 -0.05
C TYR A 30 1.64 36.59 -0.22
N ASP A 31 2.85 37.13 -0.19
CA ASP A 31 3.12 38.54 -0.50
C ASP A 31 3.78 38.65 -1.87
N ASN A 32 2.97 38.97 -2.88
CA ASN A 32 3.40 39.19 -4.26
C ASN A 32 3.53 40.69 -4.58
N SER A 33 3.86 41.53 -3.58
CA SER A 33 4.15 42.96 -3.79
C SER A 33 5.44 43.18 -4.59
N ASP A 34 5.61 44.37 -5.15
CA ASP A 34 6.81 44.78 -5.91
C ASP A 34 8.08 44.58 -5.06
N ASP A 35 8.03 44.97 -3.78
CA ASP A 35 9.18 44.93 -2.87
C ASP A 35 9.60 43.50 -2.50
N ASN A 36 8.69 42.52 -2.59
CA ASN A 36 8.94 41.12 -2.21
C ASN A 36 9.17 40.18 -3.40
N GLN A 37 9.44 40.72 -4.60
CA GLN A 37 9.75 39.90 -5.77
C GLN A 37 11.16 39.28 -5.69
N PRO A 38 11.36 38.06 -6.21
CA PRO A 38 12.67 37.42 -6.22
C PRO A 38 13.67 38.16 -7.12
N VAL A 39 14.95 38.10 -6.76
CA VAL A 39 16.06 38.65 -7.54
C VAL A 39 16.69 37.54 -8.38
N VAL A 40 16.61 37.68 -9.70
CA VAL A 40 17.19 36.73 -10.66
C VAL A 40 18.25 37.44 -11.49
N ASN A 41 19.48 36.91 -11.50
CA ASN A 41 20.63 37.52 -12.18
C ASN A 41 20.90 38.98 -11.76
N GLY A 42 20.67 39.30 -10.49
CA GLY A 42 20.91 40.64 -9.94
C GLY A 42 19.82 41.67 -10.25
N MET A 43 18.70 41.26 -10.87
CA MET A 43 17.54 42.13 -11.12
C MET A 43 16.33 41.59 -10.37
N GLN A 44 15.62 42.48 -9.67
CA GLN A 44 14.33 42.17 -9.06
C GLN A 44 13.29 42.02 -10.17
N LEU A 45 12.50 40.95 -10.12
CA LEU A 45 11.42 40.74 -11.08
C LEU A 45 10.23 41.69 -10.79
N GLU A 46 9.39 41.91 -11.78
CA GLU A 46 8.10 42.57 -11.60
C GLU A 46 7.06 41.54 -11.13
N PRO A 47 6.06 41.92 -10.31
CA PRO A 47 4.99 41.01 -9.95
C PRO A 47 4.29 40.43 -11.15
N ARG A 48 4.06 39.12 -11.07
CA ARG A 48 3.35 38.35 -12.09
C ARG A 48 2.38 37.40 -11.42
N ALA A 49 1.46 36.86 -12.20
CA ALA A 49 0.68 35.72 -11.74
C ALA A 49 1.63 34.54 -11.49
N VAL A 50 1.66 34.06 -10.25
CA VAL A 50 2.41 32.86 -9.86
C VAL A 50 1.42 31.72 -9.68
N VAL A 51 1.81 30.53 -10.12
CA VAL A 51 0.99 29.33 -10.08
C VAL A 51 1.62 28.30 -9.17
N TRP A 52 0.84 27.28 -8.80
CA TRP A 52 1.39 26.14 -8.08
C TRP A 52 2.33 25.34 -8.99
N GLY A 53 3.51 24.98 -8.49
CA GLY A 53 4.51 24.22 -9.22
C GLY A 53 5.77 23.91 -8.42
N GLU A 54 6.68 23.14 -9.03
CA GLU A 54 7.94 22.72 -8.40
C GLU A 54 9.13 23.62 -8.79
N GLY A 55 8.92 24.56 -9.70
CA GLY A 55 9.96 25.50 -10.12
C GLY A 55 10.28 26.52 -9.02
N THR A 56 11.52 27.03 -9.01
CA THR A 56 11.96 28.03 -8.02
C THR A 56 11.20 29.37 -8.09
N LEU A 57 10.46 29.61 -9.19
CA LEU A 57 9.64 30.81 -9.39
C LEU A 57 8.13 30.51 -9.35
N ASP A 58 7.77 29.29 -8.93
CA ASP A 58 6.40 28.85 -8.69
C ASP A 58 6.13 28.84 -7.17
N GLU A 59 4.87 28.73 -6.77
CA GLU A 59 4.45 28.68 -5.36
C GLU A 59 4.03 27.29 -4.91
N MET A 60 4.05 27.07 -3.59
CA MET A 60 3.49 25.87 -2.96
C MET A 60 2.79 26.21 -1.65
N CYS A 61 1.67 25.52 -1.36
CA CYS A 61 1.00 25.54 -0.06
C CYS A 61 0.83 24.11 0.42
N LEU A 62 1.76 23.63 1.24
CA LEU A 62 1.81 22.25 1.70
C LEU A 62 1.89 22.21 3.22
N MET A 63 1.32 21.15 3.81
CA MET A 63 1.46 20.83 5.22
C MET A 63 1.70 19.33 5.34
N TYR A 64 2.82 18.98 5.95
CA TYR A 64 3.13 17.61 6.35
C TYR A 64 2.75 17.42 7.81
N ILE A 65 1.98 16.37 8.10
CA ILE A 65 1.53 16.05 9.45
C ILE A 65 2.03 14.66 9.79
N SER A 66 2.63 14.52 10.96
CA SER A 66 2.95 13.22 11.55
C SER A 66 2.00 12.97 12.70
N GLU A 67 1.29 11.85 12.65
CA GLU A 67 0.41 11.40 13.72
C GLU A 67 1.04 10.23 14.48
N THR A 68 0.69 10.12 15.75
CA THR A 68 0.98 8.94 16.57
C THR A 68 -0.34 8.32 16.96
N ARG A 69 -0.53 7.04 16.68
CA ARG A 69 -1.68 6.28 17.14
C ARG A 69 -1.26 5.37 18.29
N PRO A 70 -2.15 5.11 19.27
CA PRO A 70 -1.92 4.03 20.22
C PRO A 70 -1.57 2.76 19.45
N LEU A 71 -0.59 2.02 19.95
CA LEU A 71 -0.36 0.66 19.48
C LEU A 71 -1.60 -0.14 19.89
N GLU A 72 -2.45 -0.45 18.92
CA GLU A 72 -3.55 -1.39 19.15
C GLU A 72 -2.93 -2.79 19.25
N ASP A 73 -3.02 -3.41 20.43
CA ASP A 73 -2.79 -4.84 20.57
C ASP A 73 -3.77 -5.53 19.61
N THR A 74 -3.21 -6.31 18.67
CA THR A 74 -3.91 -7.06 17.61
C THR A 74 -5.40 -6.79 17.57
N VAL A 75 -5.84 -5.81 16.78
CA VAL A 75 -7.26 -5.74 16.37
C VAL A 75 -7.62 -7.17 15.94
N PRO A 76 -8.62 -7.83 16.58
CA PRO A 76 -9.02 -9.16 16.19
C PRO A 76 -9.32 -9.12 14.70
N GLN A 77 -8.40 -9.69 13.93
CA GLN A 77 -8.42 -9.46 12.51
C GLN A 77 -9.42 -10.43 11.91
N ASP A 78 -10.52 -9.90 11.40
CA ASP A 78 -11.54 -10.72 10.75
C ASP A 78 -11.12 -11.03 9.31
N CYS A 79 -10.00 -11.75 9.18
CA CYS A 79 -9.52 -12.25 7.89
C CYS A 79 -10.57 -13.17 7.24
N ALA A 80 -11.45 -13.80 8.03
CA ALA A 80 -12.53 -14.63 7.52
C ALA A 80 -13.54 -13.80 6.71
N THR A 81 -14.02 -12.68 7.23
CA THR A 81 -14.94 -11.79 6.50
C THR A 81 -14.25 -11.16 5.29
N ALA A 82 -13.01 -10.69 5.44
CA ALA A 82 -12.28 -10.05 4.35
C ALA A 82 -12.00 -11.02 3.18
N THR A 83 -11.60 -12.26 3.47
CA THR A 83 -11.35 -13.28 2.44
C THR A 83 -12.61 -13.92 1.90
N SER A 84 -13.69 -14.05 2.69
CA SER A 84 -14.94 -14.64 2.19
C SER A 84 -15.64 -13.75 1.17
N ALA A 85 -15.63 -12.42 1.34
CA ALA A 85 -16.08 -11.48 0.31
C ALA A 85 -15.27 -11.62 -0.99
N CYS A 86 -13.98 -11.93 -0.84
CA CYS A 86 -13.06 -12.12 -1.95
C CYS A 86 -13.35 -13.41 -2.72
N PHE A 87 -13.44 -14.55 -2.02
CA PHE A 87 -13.79 -15.82 -2.62
C PHE A 87 -15.17 -15.80 -3.28
N ALA A 88 -16.12 -15.05 -2.72
CA ALA A 88 -17.44 -14.88 -3.34
C ALA A 88 -17.41 -14.10 -4.66
N ALA A 89 -16.35 -13.33 -4.94
CA ALA A 89 -16.18 -12.60 -6.18
C ALA A 89 -15.39 -13.37 -7.25
N CYS A 90 -14.88 -14.56 -6.93
CA CYS A 90 -14.13 -15.44 -7.81
C CYS A 90 -14.94 -16.66 -8.23
N ASP A 91 -14.59 -17.27 -9.36
CA ASP A 91 -15.17 -18.54 -9.79
C ASP A 91 -14.68 -19.72 -8.93
N THR A 92 -13.43 -19.64 -8.46
CA THR A 92 -12.74 -20.68 -7.66
C THR A 92 -12.10 -20.07 -6.42
N ALA A 93 -12.04 -20.86 -5.34
CA ALA A 93 -11.34 -20.50 -4.11
C ALA A 93 -9.90 -21.03 -4.11
N ASP A 94 -9.09 -20.53 -5.05
CA ASP A 94 -7.71 -20.98 -5.28
C ASP A 94 -6.67 -19.91 -4.91
N LEU A 95 -5.41 -20.18 -5.24
CA LEU A 95 -4.29 -19.27 -5.02
C LEU A 95 -4.49 -17.95 -5.77
N GLU A 96 -4.97 -18.01 -7.00
CA GLU A 96 -5.13 -16.84 -7.86
C GLU A 96 -6.16 -15.89 -7.29
N CYS A 97 -7.32 -16.40 -6.86
CA CYS A 97 -8.31 -15.60 -6.15
C CYS A 97 -7.73 -14.98 -4.87
N LEU A 98 -7.07 -15.80 -4.03
CA LEU A 98 -6.54 -15.33 -2.74
C LEU A 98 -5.46 -14.25 -2.91
N TRP A 99 -4.57 -14.38 -3.89
CA TRP A 99 -3.46 -13.43 -4.12
C TRP A 99 -3.88 -12.20 -4.91
N ASN A 100 -5.01 -12.26 -5.59
CA ASN A 100 -5.66 -11.10 -6.20
C ASN A 100 -6.57 -10.35 -5.23
N CYS A 101 -6.68 -10.81 -3.98
CA CYS A 101 -7.57 -10.21 -3.01
C CYS A 101 -7.13 -8.81 -2.61
N GLU A 102 -7.90 -7.81 -3.03
CA GLU A 102 -7.71 -6.41 -2.70
C GLU A 102 -8.48 -6.06 -1.42
N GLY A 103 -7.92 -5.19 -0.58
CA GLY A 103 -8.57 -4.77 0.67
C GLY A 103 -8.33 -5.67 1.88
N LEU A 104 -7.43 -6.66 1.77
CA LEU A 104 -6.89 -7.31 2.97
C LEU A 104 -6.01 -6.33 3.74
N GLU A 105 -6.29 -6.19 5.03
CA GLU A 105 -5.37 -5.52 5.94
C GLU A 105 -3.99 -6.20 5.94
N LEU A 106 -2.95 -5.41 6.20
CA LEU A 106 -1.55 -5.82 6.05
C LEU A 106 -1.19 -7.13 6.79
N SER A 107 -1.73 -7.34 7.99
CA SER A 107 -1.47 -8.58 8.75
C SER A 107 -2.17 -9.81 8.17
N CYS A 108 -3.40 -9.71 7.65
CA CYS A 108 -4.03 -10.80 6.89
C CYS A 108 -3.25 -11.07 5.61
N ALA A 109 -2.88 -10.02 4.87
CA ALA A 109 -2.14 -10.12 3.61
C ALA A 109 -0.76 -10.78 3.80
N ARG A 110 -0.06 -10.48 4.91
CA ARG A 110 1.19 -11.15 5.27
C ARG A 110 0.96 -12.61 5.65
N CYS A 111 -0.02 -12.89 6.51
CA CYS A 111 -0.29 -14.25 6.99
C CYS A 111 -0.69 -15.16 5.82
N GLN A 112 -1.58 -14.71 4.94
CA GLN A 112 -2.02 -15.47 3.77
C GLN A 112 -0.85 -15.78 2.83
N LEU A 113 0.04 -14.79 2.60
CA LEU A 113 1.18 -14.95 1.70
C LEU A 113 2.16 -15.99 2.26
N GLU A 114 2.49 -15.88 3.55
CA GLU A 114 3.36 -16.86 4.22
C GLU A 114 2.73 -18.26 4.25
N ALA A 115 1.44 -18.37 4.57
CA ALA A 115 0.72 -19.64 4.58
C ALA A 115 0.69 -20.30 3.18
N SER A 116 0.40 -19.51 2.14
CA SER A 116 0.39 -19.94 0.75
C SER A 116 1.77 -20.41 0.29
N LEU A 117 2.82 -19.61 0.52
CA LEU A 117 4.19 -19.95 0.15
C LEU A 117 4.67 -21.22 0.86
N ASN A 118 4.43 -21.35 2.16
CA ASN A 118 4.80 -22.53 2.94
C ASN A 118 4.02 -23.78 2.50
N CYS A 119 2.77 -23.64 2.08
CA CYS A 119 2.01 -24.76 1.50
C CYS A 119 2.64 -25.21 0.16
N LEU A 120 2.91 -24.25 -0.72
CA LEU A 120 3.40 -24.51 -2.07
C LEU A 120 4.83 -25.05 -2.11
N GLN A 121 5.62 -24.90 -1.05
CA GLN A 121 6.94 -25.54 -0.95
C GLN A 121 6.88 -27.07 -1.05
N GLY A 122 5.77 -27.71 -0.65
CA GLY A 122 5.65 -29.17 -0.69
C GLY A 122 5.39 -29.74 -2.09
N GLY A 123 4.66 -29.02 -2.95
CA GLY A 123 4.21 -29.50 -4.26
C GLY A 123 4.67 -28.68 -5.47
N CYS A 124 5.04 -27.41 -5.27
CA CYS A 124 5.28 -26.43 -6.33
C CYS A 124 6.61 -25.67 -6.15
N ILE A 125 7.59 -26.27 -5.46
CA ILE A 125 8.86 -25.60 -5.15
C ILE A 125 9.64 -25.17 -6.40
N SER A 126 9.60 -25.94 -7.49
CA SER A 126 10.23 -25.56 -8.76
C SER A 126 9.66 -24.27 -9.34
N GLN A 127 8.33 -24.12 -9.30
CA GLN A 127 7.61 -22.96 -9.79
C GLN A 127 7.89 -21.75 -8.88
N LEU A 128 7.90 -21.94 -7.56
CA LEU A 128 8.29 -20.90 -6.60
C LEU A 128 9.72 -20.41 -6.84
N LEU A 129 10.67 -21.32 -7.07
CA LEU A 129 12.06 -20.94 -7.37
C LEU A 129 12.18 -20.20 -8.70
N ALA A 130 11.44 -20.62 -9.72
CA ALA A 130 11.38 -19.94 -11.01
C ALA A 130 10.76 -18.54 -10.92
N ALA A 131 9.78 -18.34 -10.02
CA ALA A 131 9.10 -17.07 -9.79
C ALA A 131 9.81 -16.17 -8.76
N ARG A 132 10.91 -16.61 -8.14
CA ARG A 132 11.51 -15.96 -6.96
C ARG A 132 11.76 -14.45 -7.12
N SER A 133 12.40 -14.03 -8.21
CA SER A 133 12.71 -12.61 -8.44
C SER A 133 11.44 -11.79 -8.56
N CYS A 134 10.44 -12.30 -9.27
CA CYS A 134 9.13 -11.66 -9.45
C CYS A 134 8.38 -11.57 -8.13
N LEU A 135 8.39 -12.62 -7.32
CA LEU A 135 7.76 -12.62 -5.99
C LEU A 135 8.38 -11.55 -5.08
N GLN A 136 9.70 -11.36 -5.13
CA GLN A 136 10.38 -10.33 -4.35
C GLN A 136 10.03 -8.91 -4.82
N GLU A 137 10.00 -8.69 -6.14
CA GLU A 137 9.64 -7.40 -6.72
C GLU A 137 8.17 -7.06 -6.45
N CYS A 138 7.26 -8.00 -6.66
CA CYS A 138 5.83 -7.80 -6.46
C CYS A 138 5.43 -7.70 -5.00
N ALA A 139 6.15 -8.35 -4.07
CA ALA A 139 5.95 -8.14 -2.63
C ALA A 139 6.27 -6.70 -2.20
N LEU A 140 7.27 -6.07 -2.81
CA LEU A 140 7.60 -4.66 -2.53
C LEU A 140 6.59 -3.72 -3.20
N SER A 141 6.23 -4.01 -4.45
CA SER A 141 5.25 -3.22 -5.20
C SER A 141 3.88 -3.18 -4.51
N SER A 142 3.39 -4.32 -4.02
CA SER A 142 2.09 -4.40 -3.33
C SER A 142 2.04 -3.62 -2.01
N ILE A 143 3.19 -3.41 -1.35
CA ILE A 143 3.29 -2.59 -0.14
C ILE A 143 3.32 -1.09 -0.46
N VAL A 144 3.98 -0.69 -1.55
CA VAL A 144 4.26 0.73 -1.85
C VAL A 144 3.20 1.36 -2.74
N MET A 145 2.67 0.63 -3.72
CA MET A 145 1.83 1.18 -4.79
C MET A 145 0.34 0.83 -4.64
N GLU A 146 -0.07 0.22 -3.52
CA GLU A 146 -1.42 -0.29 -3.25
C GLU A 146 -1.96 -1.15 -4.41
N GLY A 147 -1.70 -2.46 -4.36
CA GLY A 147 -2.17 -3.42 -5.36
C GLY A 147 -2.04 -4.87 -4.89
N SER A 148 -2.65 -5.81 -5.60
CA SER A 148 -2.59 -7.23 -5.24
C SER A 148 -1.36 -7.93 -5.81
N MET A 149 -0.91 -8.98 -5.11
CA MET A 149 0.26 -9.77 -5.50
C MET A 149 0.05 -10.44 -6.86
N GLY A 150 -1.11 -11.05 -7.08
CA GLY A 150 -1.42 -11.76 -8.31
C GLY A 150 -1.43 -10.83 -9.53
N ARG A 151 -2.04 -9.64 -9.43
CA ARG A 151 -2.05 -8.64 -10.52
C ARG A 151 -0.64 -8.17 -10.89
N CYS A 152 0.22 -7.96 -9.90
CA CYS A 152 1.61 -7.62 -10.18
C CYS A 152 2.35 -8.78 -10.89
N LEU A 153 2.15 -10.01 -10.43
CA LEU A 153 2.80 -11.19 -11.04
C LEU A 153 2.30 -11.44 -12.46
N GLU A 154 1.01 -11.27 -12.71
CA GLU A 154 0.40 -11.37 -14.03
C GLU A 154 0.99 -10.33 -15.00
N ALA A 155 1.14 -9.08 -14.55
CA ALA A 155 1.67 -8.00 -15.38
C ALA A 155 3.19 -8.11 -15.61
N THR A 156 3.95 -8.44 -14.57
CA THR A 156 5.43 -8.39 -14.60
C THR A 156 6.03 -9.71 -15.06
N CYS A 157 5.43 -10.84 -14.68
CA CYS A 157 5.96 -12.19 -14.90
C CYS A 157 4.88 -13.21 -15.27
N PRO A 158 4.14 -13.01 -16.39
CA PRO A 158 2.97 -13.82 -16.73
C PRO A 158 3.28 -15.32 -16.87
N THR A 159 4.43 -15.68 -17.45
CA THR A 159 4.82 -17.10 -17.62
C THR A 159 5.08 -17.79 -16.27
N GLN A 160 5.74 -17.11 -15.34
CA GLN A 160 6.00 -17.64 -14.01
C GLN A 160 4.71 -17.71 -13.18
N TRP A 161 3.83 -16.72 -13.35
CA TRP A 161 2.52 -16.70 -12.71
C TRP A 161 1.64 -17.85 -13.17
N GLU A 162 1.47 -18.05 -14.48
CA GLU A 162 0.69 -19.15 -15.07
C GLU A 162 1.22 -20.52 -14.61
N ALA A 163 2.55 -20.72 -14.60
CA ALA A 163 3.14 -21.96 -14.13
C ALA A 163 2.86 -22.21 -12.64
N LEU A 164 2.90 -21.16 -11.81
CA LEU A 164 2.64 -21.26 -10.38
C LEU A 164 1.16 -21.54 -10.09
N THR A 165 0.24 -20.81 -10.72
CA THR A 165 -1.21 -21.00 -10.52
C THR A 165 -1.64 -22.39 -10.98
N THR A 166 -1.18 -22.84 -12.15
CA THR A 166 -1.43 -24.19 -12.66
C THR A 166 -0.94 -25.28 -11.70
N CYS A 167 0.27 -25.12 -11.12
CA CYS A 167 0.76 -26.07 -10.12
C CYS A 167 -0.07 -26.02 -8.83
N SER A 168 -0.44 -24.82 -8.41
CA SER A 168 -1.14 -24.59 -7.15
C SER A 168 -2.55 -25.16 -7.13
N GLN A 169 -3.25 -25.24 -8.27
CA GLN A 169 -4.57 -25.84 -8.39
C GLN A 169 -4.60 -27.24 -7.77
N GLY A 170 -3.69 -28.13 -8.20
CA GLY A 170 -3.63 -29.50 -7.66
C GLY A 170 -3.30 -29.59 -6.16
N VAL A 171 -2.75 -28.53 -5.56
CA VAL A 171 -2.46 -28.45 -4.11
C VAL A 171 -3.66 -27.88 -3.35
N PHE A 172 -4.30 -26.85 -3.91
CA PHE A 172 -5.46 -26.17 -3.33
C PHE A 172 -6.74 -27.02 -3.46
N ASP A 173 -7.01 -27.66 -4.59
CA ASP A 173 -8.25 -28.40 -4.84
C ASP A 173 -8.48 -29.55 -3.84
N VAL A 174 -7.39 -30.18 -3.38
CA VAL A 174 -7.44 -31.28 -2.41
C VAL A 174 -7.35 -30.83 -0.95
N GLY A 175 -7.40 -29.52 -0.69
CA GLY A 175 -7.41 -28.96 0.66
C GLY A 175 -6.06 -28.93 1.37
N THR A 176 -4.94 -29.18 0.67
CA THR A 176 -3.60 -29.27 1.30
C THR A 176 -3.22 -28.00 2.07
N CYS A 177 -3.70 -26.84 1.62
CA CYS A 177 -3.37 -25.56 2.24
C CYS A 177 -4.34 -25.11 3.34
N ASP A 178 -5.46 -25.81 3.54
CA ASP A 178 -6.56 -25.33 4.39
C ASP A 178 -6.16 -25.17 5.84
N GLU A 179 -5.41 -26.13 6.39
CA GLU A 179 -4.93 -26.05 7.78
C GLU A 179 -4.06 -24.80 7.99
N ARG A 180 -3.17 -24.50 7.04
CA ARG A 180 -2.27 -23.33 7.12
C ARG A 180 -3.02 -22.02 6.95
N LEU A 181 -3.99 -21.97 6.05
CA LEU A 181 -4.83 -20.79 5.82
C LEU A 181 -5.77 -20.54 7.00
N SER A 182 -6.32 -21.59 7.61
CA SER A 182 -7.20 -21.47 8.78
C SER A 182 -6.48 -20.94 10.01
N ALA A 183 -5.16 -21.13 10.13
CA ALA A 183 -4.34 -20.50 11.16
C ALA A 183 -4.29 -18.97 11.02
N CYS A 184 -4.56 -18.44 9.82
CA CYS A 184 -4.73 -17.01 9.55
C CYS A 184 -6.21 -16.56 9.64
N GLY A 185 -7.14 -17.42 10.05
CA GLY A 185 -8.58 -17.15 10.02
C GLY A 185 -9.17 -17.18 8.60
N ILE A 186 -8.44 -17.70 7.61
CA ILE A 186 -8.89 -17.76 6.21
C ILE A 186 -9.54 -19.12 5.98
N VAL A 187 -10.83 -19.12 5.66
CA VAL A 187 -11.60 -20.33 5.41
C VAL A 187 -12.03 -20.33 3.95
N ARG A 188 -11.56 -21.31 3.19
CA ARG A 188 -12.01 -21.48 1.82
C ARG A 188 -13.41 -22.10 1.81
N PRO A 189 -14.33 -21.64 0.95
CA PRO A 189 -15.60 -22.33 0.72
C PRO A 189 -15.31 -23.78 0.31
N THR A 190 -16.06 -24.73 0.86
CA THR A 190 -16.11 -26.09 0.32
C THR A 190 -16.91 -26.05 -0.98
N GLU A 191 -16.33 -26.55 -2.08
CA GLU A 191 -17.05 -26.81 -3.33
C GLU A 191 -18.18 -27.84 -3.15
#